data_AF-A0A7V3VDQ4-F1
#
_entry.id   AF-A0A7V3VDQ4-F1
#
_cell.length_a   1.000
_cell.length_b   1.000
_cell.length_c   1.000
_cell.angle_alpha   90.00
_cell.angle_beta   90.00
_cell.angle_gamma   90.00
#
_symmetry.space_group_name_H-M   'P 1'
#
loop_
_entity.id
_entity.type
_entity.pdbx_description
1 polymer ?
#
loop_
_entity_poly.entity_id
_entity_poly.type
_entity_poly.pdbx_seq_one_letter_code
_entity_poly.pdbx_strand_id
1 'polypeptide(L)'
;EIIERKISKNIGDILEEDIGKSLILAGIVNGKKVVKTKKDNQEMAILTVYDQTGTIDLIAFPKTYAKLKSILQINRVILFKGKVDQKEGGLTIILENAVDLEKIKI
;
A
#
# COMPACT_ATOMS: atom_id res chain seq x y z
N GLU A 1 15.78 -7.11 11.13
CA GLU A 1 16.86 -6.22 11.65
C GLU A 1 16.99 -4.79 11.06
N ILE A 2 16.90 -4.49 9.74
CA ILE A 2 16.83 -3.08 9.24
C ILE A 2 15.42 -2.68 8.80
N ILE A 3 14.68 -3.60 8.18
CA ILE A 3 13.32 -3.36 7.66
C ILE A 3 12.33 -3.17 8.81
N GLU A 4 12.39 -3.99 9.85
CA GLU A 4 11.53 -3.88 11.04
C GLU A 4 11.71 -2.53 11.75
N ARG A 5 12.93 -2.01 11.82
CA ARG A 5 13.21 -0.69 12.42
C ARG A 5 12.60 0.48 11.63
N LYS A 6 12.19 0.26 10.38
CA LYS A 6 11.52 1.26 9.55
C LYS A 6 10.00 1.13 9.58
N ILE A 7 9.44 -0.03 9.98
CA ILE A 7 8.00 -0.24 10.06
C ILE A 7 7.45 0.58 11.22
N SER A 8 6.46 1.41 10.92
CA SER A 8 5.83 2.31 11.89
C SER A 8 4.73 1.62 12.69
N LYS A 9 4.05 0.63 12.08
CA LYS A 9 2.92 -0.11 12.67
C LYS A 9 2.69 -1.42 11.91
N ASN A 10 2.01 -2.38 12.52
CA ASN A 10 1.40 -3.49 11.78
C ASN A 10 0.08 -3.03 11.16
N ILE A 11 -0.40 -3.75 10.14
CA ILE A 11 -1.61 -3.37 9.41
C ILE A 11 -2.86 -3.44 10.31
N GLY A 12 -2.98 -4.49 11.13
CA GLY A 12 -4.11 -4.68 12.05
C GLY A 12 -4.18 -3.66 13.18
N ASP A 13 -3.10 -2.93 13.43
CA ASP A 13 -3.02 -1.94 14.50
C ASP A 13 -3.41 -0.53 14.02
N ILE A 14 -3.69 -0.31 12.73
CA ILE A 14 -4.01 1.02 12.18
C ILE A 14 -5.39 1.48 12.69
N LEU A 15 -5.46 2.69 13.25
CA LEU A 15 -6.67 3.23 13.88
C LEU A 15 -7.08 4.57 13.23
N GLU A 16 -8.30 5.04 13.54
CA GLU A 16 -8.81 6.31 13.03
C GLU A 16 -7.93 7.52 13.42
N GLU A 17 -7.28 7.48 14.57
CA GLU A 17 -6.33 8.52 15.01
C GLU A 17 -5.09 8.63 14.09
N ASP A 18 -4.85 7.65 13.22
CA ASP A 18 -3.77 7.68 12.24
C ASP A 18 -4.17 8.36 10.93
N ILE A 19 -5.45 8.67 10.70
CA ILE A 19 -5.93 9.38 9.52
C ILE A 19 -5.12 10.66 9.32
N GLY A 20 -4.59 10.83 8.11
CA GLY A 20 -3.75 11.96 7.75
C GLY A 20 -2.25 11.74 7.93
N LYS A 21 -1.83 10.74 8.73
CA LYS A 21 -0.41 10.42 8.94
C LYS A 21 0.12 9.53 7.82
N SER A 22 1.40 9.69 7.47
CA SER A 22 2.10 8.76 6.60
C SER A 22 2.82 7.70 7.42
N LEU A 23 2.49 6.43 7.20
CA LEU A 23 3.08 5.27 7.87
C LEU A 23 3.95 4.49 6.90
N ILE A 24 4.96 3.79 7.44
CA ILE A 24 5.73 2.77 6.71
C ILE A 24 5.26 1.40 7.20
N LEU A 25 4.83 0.56 6.26
CA LEU A 25 4.19 -0.73 6.51
C LEU A 25 4.82 -1.78 5.60
N ALA A 26 4.71 -3.05 5.97
CA ALA A 26 5.10 -4.17 5.13
C ALA A 26 3.97 -5.19 5.04
N GLY A 27 3.82 -5.82 3.86
CA GLY A 27 2.78 -6.83 3.67
C GLY A 27 2.85 -7.49 2.30
N ILE A 28 1.96 -8.46 2.11
CA ILE A 28 1.83 -9.24 0.88
C ILE A 28 0.61 -8.75 0.12
N VAL A 29 0.78 -8.48 -1.18
CA VAL A 29 -0.34 -8.15 -2.07
C VAL A 29 -1.15 -9.42 -2.37
N ASN A 30 -2.40 -9.52 -1.91
CA ASN A 30 -3.31 -10.64 -2.24
C ASN A 30 -4.39 -10.27 -3.26
N GLY A 31 -4.61 -8.97 -3.50
CA GLY A 31 -5.61 -8.48 -4.43
C GLY A 31 -5.09 -7.30 -5.26
N LYS A 32 -5.53 -7.21 -6.51
CA LYS A 32 -5.22 -6.09 -7.40
C LYS A 32 -6.34 -5.85 -8.40
N LYS A 33 -6.86 -4.63 -8.40
CA LYS A 33 -7.84 -4.14 -9.38
C LYS A 33 -7.29 -2.88 -10.04
N VAL A 34 -7.05 -2.94 -11.35
CA VAL A 34 -6.70 -1.76 -12.15
C VAL A 34 -7.99 -1.10 -12.62
N VAL A 35 -8.11 0.20 -12.39
CA VAL A 35 -9.27 1.00 -12.77
C VAL A 35 -8.82 2.28 -13.43
N LYS A 36 -9.67 2.88 -14.27
CA LYS A 36 -9.39 4.19 -14.86
C LYS A 36 -10.00 5.30 -14.00
N THR A 37 -9.28 6.40 -13.85
CA THR A 37 -9.79 7.60 -13.18
C THR A 37 -10.92 8.23 -13.98
N LYS A 38 -11.91 8.79 -13.27
CA LYS A 38 -13.04 9.47 -13.91
C LYS A 38 -12.65 10.79 -14.60
N LYS A 39 -11.62 11.47 -14.09
CA LYS A 39 -11.22 12.82 -14.54
C LYS A 39 -10.52 12.80 -15.89
N ASP A 40 -9.59 11.87 -16.09
CA ASP A 40 -8.66 11.87 -17.21
C ASP A 40 -8.35 10.47 -17.76
N ASN A 41 -9.12 9.45 -17.36
CA ASN A 41 -9.05 8.08 -17.87
C ASN A 41 -7.68 7.39 -17.70
N GLN A 42 -6.84 7.89 -16.78
CA GLN A 42 -5.54 7.31 -16.46
C GLN A 42 -5.70 6.08 -15.56
N GLU A 43 -4.84 5.08 -15.72
CA GLU A 43 -4.87 3.87 -14.88
C GLU A 43 -4.42 4.18 -13.45
N MET A 44 -5.17 3.70 -12.47
CA MET A 44 -4.79 3.60 -11.07
C MET A 44 -5.02 2.16 -10.60
N ALA A 45 -4.48 1.80 -9.44
CA ALA A 45 -4.73 0.49 -8.84
C ALA A 45 -5.28 0.60 -7.43
N ILE A 46 -6.21 -0.29 -7.11
CA ILE A 46 -6.61 -0.62 -5.76
C ILE A 46 -6.02 -1.99 -5.49
N LEU A 47 -5.21 -2.09 -4.45
CA LEU A 47 -4.56 -3.31 -4.00
C LEU A 47 -5.13 -3.69 -2.65
N THR A 48 -5.20 -4.98 -2.38
CA THR A 48 -5.44 -5.48 -1.02
C THR A 48 -4.12 -6.05 -0.53
N VAL A 49 -3.68 -5.59 0.63
CA VAL A 49 -2.39 -5.94 1.24
C VAL A 49 -2.65 -6.44 2.65
N TYR A 50 -2.01 -7.54 3.01
CA TYR A 50 -2.17 -8.14 4.33
C TYR A 50 -0.84 -8.48 4.98
N ASP A 51 -0.84 -8.53 6.29
CA ASP A 51 0.20 -9.13 7.12
C ASP A 51 -0.45 -10.13 8.09
N GLN A 52 0.27 -10.59 9.11
CA GLN A 52 -0.25 -11.54 10.09
C GLN A 52 -1.30 -10.93 11.04
N THR A 53 -1.42 -9.60 11.07
CA THR A 53 -2.26 -8.85 12.02
C THR A 53 -3.54 -8.32 11.37
N GLY A 54 -3.55 -8.08 10.06
CA GLY A 54 -4.71 -7.53 9.38
C GLY A 54 -4.56 -7.41 7.88
N THR A 55 -5.58 -6.80 7.26
CA THR A 55 -5.66 -6.52 5.83
C THR A 55 -6.11 -5.08 5.63
N ILE A 56 -5.56 -4.39 4.63
CA ILE A 56 -5.93 -3.03 4.28
C ILE A 56 -5.91 -2.81 2.77
N ASP A 57 -6.79 -1.92 2.31
CA ASP A 57 -6.79 -1.47 0.92
C ASP A 57 -5.74 -0.37 0.71
N LEU A 58 -4.92 -0.55 -0.32
CA LEU A 58 -3.85 0.34 -0.73
C LEU A 58 -4.13 0.91 -2.13
N ILE A 59 -4.27 2.23 -2.21
CA ILE A 59 -4.65 2.95 -3.42
C ILE A 59 -3.42 3.59 -4.04
N ALA A 60 -3.05 3.15 -5.24
CA ALA A 60 -2.01 3.74 -6.06
C ALA A 60 -2.64 4.61 -7.16
N PHE A 61 -2.67 5.93 -6.96
CA PHE A 61 -3.11 6.89 -7.97
C PHE A 61 -2.19 6.89 -9.21
N PRO A 62 -2.64 7.42 -10.37
CA PRO A 62 -1.98 7.16 -11.65
C PRO A 62 -0.49 7.43 -11.71
N LYS A 63 -0.05 8.58 -11.17
CA LYS A 63 1.37 8.93 -11.13
C LYS A 63 2.21 7.91 -10.34
N THR A 64 1.69 7.44 -9.20
CA THR A 64 2.35 6.45 -8.36
C THR A 64 2.28 5.06 -8.99
N TYR A 65 1.11 4.69 -9.52
CA TYR A 65 0.89 3.41 -10.17
C TYR A 65 1.80 3.23 -11.38
N ALA A 66 1.88 4.22 -12.27
CA ALA A 66 2.74 4.16 -13.45
C ALA A 66 4.21 3.88 -13.10
N LYS A 67 4.71 4.43 -11.99
CA LYS A 67 6.08 4.24 -11.51
C LYS A 67 6.32 2.87 -10.87
N LEU A 68 5.34 2.36 -10.14
CA LEU A 68 5.49 1.17 -9.29
C LEU A 68 4.80 -0.08 -9.85
N LYS A 69 4.17 0.01 -11.03
CA LYS A 69 3.35 -1.07 -11.64
C LYS A 69 4.05 -2.43 -11.66
N SER A 70 5.37 -2.48 -11.87
CA SER A 70 6.14 -3.72 -11.94
C SER A 70 6.27 -4.47 -10.60
N ILE A 71 6.19 -3.76 -9.46
CA ILE A 71 6.31 -4.34 -8.12
C ILE A 71 4.96 -4.54 -7.43
N LEU A 72 3.92 -3.82 -7.87
CA LEU A 72 2.55 -3.94 -7.37
C LEU A 72 1.84 -5.13 -8.05
N GLN A 73 2.27 -6.35 -7.71
CA GLN A 73 1.74 -7.60 -8.25
C GLN A 73 1.30 -8.53 -7.12
N ILE A 74 0.33 -9.38 -7.39
CA ILE A 74 -0.14 -10.39 -6.43
C ILE A 74 1.03 -11.30 -6.04
N ASN A 75 1.05 -11.74 -4.78
CA ASN A 75 2.10 -12.55 -4.15
C ASN A 75 3.46 -11.86 -4.05
N ARG A 76 3.52 -10.52 -4.11
CA ARG A 76 4.74 -9.77 -3.79
C ARG A 76 4.72 -9.26 -2.36
N VAL A 77 5.85 -9.43 -1.68
CA VAL A 77 6.13 -8.78 -0.40
C VAL A 77 6.66 -7.37 -0.68
N ILE A 78 5.93 -6.37 -0.20
CA ILE A 78 6.32 -4.97 -0.38
C ILE A 78 6.51 -4.27 0.95
N LEU A 79 7.54 -3.41 1.02
CA LEU A 79 7.64 -2.37 2.03
C LEU A 79 7.14 -1.08 1.39
N PHE A 80 6.12 -0.47 1.98
CA PHE A 80 5.46 0.68 1.40
C PHE A 80 5.28 1.80 2.42
N LYS A 81 5.34 3.02 1.90
CA LYS A 81 4.98 4.23 2.62
C LYS A 81 3.69 4.77 2.03
N GLY A 82 2.74 5.12 2.89
CA GLY A 82 1.51 5.74 2.43
C GLY A 82 0.77 6.48 3.53
N LYS A 83 -0.12 7.38 3.10
CA LYS A 83 -0.95 8.19 3.98
C LYS A 83 -2.22 7.43 4.35
N VAL A 84 -2.55 7.38 5.63
CA VAL A 84 -3.83 6.82 6.10
C VAL A 84 -4.96 7.76 5.68
N ASP A 85 -5.98 7.17 5.08
CA ASP A 85 -7.18 7.85 4.59
C ASP A 85 -8.43 7.02 4.95
N GLN A 86 -9.61 7.62 4.86
CA GLN A 86 -10.87 6.95 5.16
C GLN A 86 -11.79 7.01 3.94
N LYS A 87 -12.39 5.86 3.60
CA LYS A 87 -13.44 5.74 2.58
C LYS A 87 -14.64 5.01 3.16
N GLU A 88 -15.74 4.95 2.40
CA GLU A 88 -16.99 4.30 2.83
C GLU A 88 -16.80 2.85 3.32
N GLY A 89 -15.77 2.15 2.83
CA GLY A 89 -15.44 0.77 3.24
C GLY A 89 -14.46 0.64 4.41
N GLY A 90 -14.06 1.74 5.06
CA GLY A 90 -13.12 1.74 6.19
C GLY A 90 -11.81 2.48 5.89
N LEU A 91 -10.80 2.21 6.72
CA LEU A 91 -9.46 2.79 6.58
C LEU A 91 -8.76 2.24 5.34
N THR A 92 -8.04 3.12 4.66
CA THR A 92 -7.26 2.81 3.46
C THR A 92 -5.90 3.50 3.53
N ILE A 93 -4.97 3.08 2.69
CA ILE A 93 -3.69 3.74 2.51
C ILE A 93 -3.61 4.33 1.11
N ILE A 94 -3.29 5.63 1.00
CA ILE A 94 -2.86 6.23 -0.26
C ILE A 94 -1.37 5.99 -0.42
N LEU A 95 -0.99 5.23 -1.44
CA LEU A 95 0.40 4.86 -1.70
C LEU A 95 1.23 6.09 -2.11
N GLU A 96 2.31 6.35 -1.37
CA GLU A 96 3.31 7.37 -1.70
C GLU A 96 4.53 6.74 -2.39
N ASN A 97 5.03 5.62 -1.86
CA ASN A 97 6.16 4.89 -2.43
C ASN A 97 6.17 3.42 -1.97
N ALA A 98 6.81 2.53 -2.73
CA ALA A 98 7.01 1.14 -2.33
C ALA A 98 8.30 0.57 -2.92
N VAL A 99 8.82 -0.47 -2.27
CA VAL A 99 9.91 -1.30 -2.76
C VAL A 99 9.53 -2.77 -2.64
N ASP A 100 9.99 -3.55 -3.61
CA ASP A 100 9.87 -5.02 -3.61
C ASP A 100 10.94 -5.58 -2.67
N LEU A 101 10.51 -6.20 -1.56
CA LEU A 101 11.45 -6.71 -0.57
C LEU A 101 12.22 -7.93 -1.08
N GLU A 102 11.69 -8.67 -2.07
CA GLU A 102 12.39 -9.82 -2.65
C GLU A 102 13.56 -9.40 -3.56
N LYS A 103 13.50 -8.18 -4.11
CA LYS A 103 14.56 -7.63 -4.97
C LYS A 103 15.66 -6.92 -4.19
N ILE A 104 15.41 -6.62 -2.92
CA ILE A 104 16.43 -6.08 -2.02
C ILE A 104 17.22 -7.27 -1.50
N LYS A 105 18.33 -7.59 -2.18
CA LYS A 105 19.35 -8.46 -1.61
C LYS A 105 19.85 -7.79 -0.32
N ILE A 106 19.54 -8.39 0.83
CA ILE A 106 20.20 -8.10 2.10
C ILE A 106 21.52 -8.88 2.12
#